data_AF-A0A846DMV7-F1
#
_entry.id   AF-A0A846DMV7-F1
#
_cell.length_a   1.000
_cell.length_b   1.000
_cell.length_c   1.000
_cell.angle_alpha   90.00
_cell.angle_beta   90.00
_cell.angle_gamma   90.00
#
_symmetry.space_group_name_H-M   'P 1'
#
loop_
_entity.id
_entity.type
_entity.pdbx_description
1 polymer ?
#
loop_
_entity_poly.entity_id
_entity_poly.type
_entity_poly.pdbx_seq_one_letter_code
_entity_poly.pdbx_strand_id
1 'polypeptide(L)'
;MINIKIVKSYFFLFVTVTFVFLGVRELSLLASTDNVIKKTSNGTQFVRTPEEAFLNLPDYPFKPNYVVIDGLRITTAIITLPRAK
;
A
#
# COMPACT_ATOMS: atom_id res chain seq x y z
N MET A 1 10.30 48.69 18.57
CA MET A 1 10.31 48.65 17.09
C MET A 1 10.95 47.33 16.67
N ILE A 2 10.16 46.36 16.20
CA ILE A 2 10.63 45.00 15.89
C ILE A 2 11.43 45.02 14.58
N ASN A 3 12.60 44.38 14.57
CA ASN A 3 13.51 44.38 13.42
C ASN A 3 13.01 43.42 12.33
N ILE A 4 12.50 43.97 11.23
CA ILE A 4 11.93 43.23 10.09
C ILE A 4 12.92 42.24 9.45
N LYS A 5 14.24 42.50 9.51
CA LYS A 5 15.25 41.56 8.99
C LYS A 5 15.27 40.27 9.81
N ILE A 6 15.09 40.38 11.13
CA ILE A 6 15.06 39.25 12.05
C ILE A 6 13.79 38.42 11.83
N VAL A 7 12.63 39.06 11.71
CA VAL A 7 11.35 38.38 11.48
C VAL A 7 11.33 37.61 10.15
N LYS A 8 11.87 38.18 9.07
CA LYS A 8 11.98 37.51 7.78
C LYS A 8 12.91 36.29 7.82
N SER A 9 13.99 36.36 8.61
CA SER A 9 14.92 35.24 8.80
C SER A 9 14.24 34.07 9.52
N TYR A 10 13.53 34.34 10.62
CA TYR A 10 12.77 33.30 11.34
C TYR A 10 11.62 32.72 10.51
N PHE A 11 10.94 33.55 9.72
CA PHE A 11 9.90 33.07 8.81
C PHE A 11 10.47 32.13 7.76
N PHE A 12 11.61 32.48 7.15
CA PHE A 12 12.28 31.63 6.18
C PHE A 12 12.72 30.29 6.81
N LEU A 13 13.31 30.34 8.00
CA LEU A 13 13.71 29.14 8.74
C LEU A 13 12.49 28.25 9.08
N PHE A 14 11.37 28.85 9.46
CA PHE A 14 10.15 28.11 9.77
C PHE A 14 9.58 27.40 8.53
N VAL A 15 9.57 28.08 7.38
CA VAL A 15 9.08 27.50 6.13
C VAL A 15 9.96 26.33 5.69
N THR A 16 11.28 26.47 5.76
CA THR A 16 12.20 25.38 5.36
C THR A 16 12.10 24.19 6.29
N VAL A 17 12.05 24.41 7.60
CA VAL A 17 11.87 23.33 8.59
C VAL A 17 10.53 22.62 8.38
N THR A 18 9.45 23.36 8.15
CA THR A 18 8.13 22.78 7.87
C THR A 18 8.15 21.95 6.59
N PHE A 19 8.81 22.43 5.54
CA PHE A 19 8.90 21.72 4.26
C PHE A 19 9.70 20.42 4.39
N VAL A 20 10.81 20.44 5.14
CA VAL A 20 11.58 19.23 5.48
C VAL A 20 10.73 18.26 6.29
N PHE A 21 10.00 18.75 7.29
CA PHE A 21 9.16 17.91 8.14
C PHE A 21 8.00 17.28 7.36
N LEU A 22 7.41 18.01 6.42
CA LEU A 22 6.37 17.49 5.52
C LEU A 22 6.93 16.41 4.59
N GLY A 23 8.11 16.63 4.00
CA GLY A 23 8.77 15.65 3.13
C GLY A 23 9.18 14.35 3.84
N VAL A 24 9.63 14.44 5.10
CA VAL A 24 10.00 13.25 5.90
C VAL A 24 8.80 12.36 6.21
N ARG A 25 7.60 12.93 6.36
CA ARG A 25 6.37 12.14 6.61
C ARG A 25 5.95 11.31 5.40
N GLU A 26 5.98 11.90 4.20
CA GLU A 26 5.66 11.21 2.95
C GLU A 26 6.63 10.06 2.66
N LEU A 27 7.92 10.24 2.96
CA LEU A 27 8.93 9.20 2.77
C LEU A 27 8.72 7.99 3.72
N SER A 28 8.25 8.24 4.95
CA SER A 28 7.97 7.19 5.94
C SER A 28 6.78 6.30 5.54
N LEU A 29 5.76 6.86 4.88
CA LEU A 29 4.61 6.08 4.40
C LEU A 29 4.99 5.09 3.28
N LEU A 30 5.90 5.49 2.39
CA LEU A 30 6.41 4.63 1.32
C LEU A 30 7.37 3.55 1.84
N ALA A 31 8.06 3.82 2.96
CA ALA A 31 8.94 2.86 3.62
C ALA A 31 8.19 1.74 4.36
N SER A 32 6.88 1.89 4.60
CA SER A 32 6.03 0.86 5.23
C SER A 32 5.58 -0.23 4.24
N THR A 33 6.39 -0.54 3.23
CA THR A 33 6.20 -1.73 2.39
C THR A 33 6.63 -2.96 3.17
N ASP A 34 5.78 -3.33 4.13
CA ASP A 34 5.90 -4.55 4.93
C ASP A 34 5.59 -5.74 4.03
N ASN A 35 6.54 -6.09 3.17
CA ASN A 35 6.54 -7.33 2.42
C ASN A 35 6.85 -8.46 3.38
N VAL A 36 5.93 -8.74 4.30
CA VAL A 36 6.04 -9.81 5.30
C VAL A 36 6.21 -11.12 4.55
N ILE A 37 7.44 -11.62 4.50
CA ILE A 37 7.76 -12.91 3.91
C ILE A 37 7.09 -13.98 4.79
N LYS A 38 6.03 -14.60 4.27
CA LYS A 38 5.32 -15.69 4.94
C LYS A 38 5.94 -17.01 4.53
N LYS A 39 5.86 -18.01 5.42
CA LYS A 39 6.35 -19.37 5.15
C LYS A 39 5.17 -20.34 5.15
N THR A 40 5.13 -21.23 4.17
CA THR A 40 4.22 -22.38 4.17
C THR A 40 4.73 -23.46 5.14
N SER A 41 3.89 -24.45 5.45
CA SER A 41 4.28 -25.62 6.27
C SER A 41 5.45 -26.41 5.69
N ASN A 42 5.64 -26.36 4.36
CA ASN A 42 6.71 -27.04 3.64
C ASN A 42 7.99 -26.19 3.53
N GLY A 43 8.04 -25.02 4.20
CA GLY A 43 9.20 -24.13 4.23
C GLY A 43 9.33 -23.19 3.04
N THR A 44 8.38 -23.21 2.10
CA THR A 44 8.37 -22.29 0.94
C THR A 44 8.04 -20.88 1.39
N GLN A 45 8.90 -19.92 1.02
CA GLN A 45 8.67 -18.50 1.27
C GLN A 45 7.75 -17.93 0.20
N PHE A 46 6.75 -17.17 0.60
CA PHE A 46 5.83 -16.51 -0.31
C PHE A 46 5.44 -15.12 0.19
N VAL A 47 5.10 -14.26 -0.76
CA VAL A 47 4.50 -12.96 -0.51
C VAL A 47 3.05 -12.98 -1.02
N ARG A 48 2.18 -12.23 -0.37
CA ARG A 48 0.78 -12.09 -0.79
C ARG A 48 0.51 -10.63 -1.08
N THR A 49 -0.09 -10.35 -2.23
CA THR A 49 -0.59 -9.02 -2.56
C THR A 49 -1.62 -8.56 -1.52
N PRO A 50 -1.47 -7.35 -0.95
CA PRO A 50 -2.45 -6.77 -0.04
C PRO A 50 -3.85 -6.70 -0.66
N GLU A 51 -4.88 -6.77 0.17
CA GLU A 51 -6.28 -6.71 -0.31
C GLU A 51 -6.65 -5.33 -0.86
N GLU A 52 -6.00 -4.27 -0.37
CA GLU A 52 -6.16 -2.88 -0.81
C GLU A 52 -5.83 -2.68 -2.31
N ALA A 53 -4.88 -3.46 -2.83
CA ALA A 53 -4.53 -3.43 -4.26
C ALA A 53 -5.67 -3.94 -5.16
N PHE A 54 -6.69 -4.58 -4.58
CA PHE A 54 -7.86 -5.07 -5.28
C PHE A 54 -9.11 -4.18 -5.11
N LEU A 55 -8.96 -3.00 -4.47
CA LEU A 55 -10.05 -2.03 -4.37
C LEU A 55 -10.23 -1.30 -5.71
N ASN A 56 -11.49 -1.10 -6.12
CA ASN A 56 -11.89 -0.28 -7.28
C ASN A 56 -11.33 -0.73 -8.65
N LEU A 57 -11.18 -2.04 -8.90
CA LEU A 57 -10.84 -2.48 -10.26
C LEU A 57 -11.97 -2.13 -11.25
N PRO A 58 -11.66 -1.47 -12.38
CA PRO A 58 -12.63 -1.27 -13.45
C PRO A 58 -13.01 -2.61 -14.07
N ASP A 59 -14.29 -2.78 -14.39
CA ASP A 59 -14.83 -3.95 -15.10
C ASP A 59 -14.54 -5.32 -14.46
N TYR A 60 -14.31 -5.35 -13.14
CA TYR A 60 -14.05 -6.58 -12.38
C TYR A 60 -15.14 -6.86 -11.33
N PRO A 61 -16.34 -7.33 -11.73
CA PRO A 61 -17.45 -7.63 -10.82
C PRO A 61 -17.34 -9.01 -10.14
N PHE A 62 -16.19 -9.69 -10.24
CA PHE A 62 -16.05 -11.06 -9.77
C PHE A 62 -15.70 -11.12 -8.29
N LYS A 63 -16.46 -11.91 -7.53
CA LYS A 63 -16.16 -12.19 -6.12
C LYS A 63 -14.94 -13.13 -6.04
N PRO A 64 -13.93 -12.82 -5.22
CA PRO A 64 -12.78 -13.71 -5.05
C PRO A 64 -13.22 -15.00 -4.34
N ASN A 65 -12.87 -16.15 -4.94
CA ASN A 65 -12.96 -17.45 -4.29
C ASN A 65 -11.55 -17.93 -3.99
N TYR A 66 -11.37 -18.62 -2.87
CA TYR A 66 -10.05 -19.06 -2.42
C TYR A 66 -10.02 -20.58 -2.26
N VAL A 67 -9.01 -21.21 -2.85
CA VAL A 67 -8.68 -22.61 -2.63
C VAL A 67 -7.30 -22.68 -1.99
N VAL A 68 -7.14 -23.51 -0.96
CA VAL A 68 -5.85 -23.74 -0.29
C VAL A 68 -5.24 -25.02 -0.83
N ILE A 69 -4.06 -24.92 -1.45
CA ILE A 69 -3.28 -26.07 -1.93
C ILE A 69 -1.88 -25.94 -1.34
N ASP A 70 -1.40 -26.95 -0.62
CA ASP A 70 -0.07 -26.98 0.02
C ASP A 70 0.27 -25.73 0.87
N GLY A 71 -0.75 -25.17 1.54
CA GLY A 71 -0.61 -23.95 2.37
C GLY A 71 -0.59 -22.63 1.59
N LEU A 72 -0.70 -22.67 0.26
CA LEU A 72 -0.84 -21.50 -0.60
C LEU A 72 -2.31 -21.24 -0.92
N ARG A 73 -2.73 -19.97 -0.85
CA ARG A 73 -4.08 -19.54 -1.24
C ARG A 73 -4.07 -19.14 -2.70
N ILE A 74 -4.82 -19.88 -3.52
CA ILE A 74 -5.05 -19.57 -4.93
C ILE A 74 -6.39 -18.86 -5.04
N THR A 75 -6.40 -17.66 -5.62
CA THR A 75 -7.63 -16.93 -5.93
C THR A 75 -8.17 -17.41 -7.27
N THR A 76 -9.43 -17.82 -7.31
CA THR A 76 -10.15 -18.16 -8.53
C THR A 76 -11.34 -17.21 -8.73
N ALA A 77 -11.46 -16.69 -9.95
CA ALA A 77 -12.66 -15.98 -10.39
C ALA A 77 -13.58 -17.02 -11.04
N ILE A 78 -14.74 -17.28 -10.43
CA ILE A 78 -15.75 -18.14 -11.06
C ILE A 78 -16.45 -17.28 -12.11
N ILE A 79 -16.10 -17.50 -13.38
CA ILE A 79 -16.91 -17.02 -14.50
C ILE A 79 -18.12 -17.95 -14.61
N THR A 80 -19.29 -17.48 -14.21
CA THR A 80 -20.54 -18.20 -14.49
C THR A 80 -20.79 -18.14 -15.99
N LEU A 81 -20.15 -19.01 -16.76
CA LEU A 81 -20.52 -19.23 -18.16
C LEU A 81 -21.93 -19.84 -18.15
N PRO A 82 -22.91 -19.29 -18.89
CA PRO A 82 -24.18 -19.98 -19.07
C PRO A 82 -23.85 -21.32 -19.73
N ARG A 83 -24.14 -22.42 -19.01
CA ARG A 83 -23.97 -23.77 -19.55
C ARG A 83 -24.92 -23.88 -20.75
N ALA A 84 -24.38 -23.89 -21.96
CA ALA A 84 -25.15 -24.19 -23.16
C ALA A 84 -25.78 -25.57 -22.97
N LYS A 85 -27.12 -25.62 -23.05
CA LYS A 85 -27.92 -26.83 -22.97
C LYS A 85 -27.86 -27.58 -24.30
#